data_AF-A0A5R9QM31-F1
#
_entry.id   AF-A0A5R9QM31-F1
#
_cell.length_a   1.000
_cell.length_b   1.000
_cell.length_c   1.000
_cell.angle_alpha   90.00
_cell.angle_beta   90.00
_cell.angle_gamma   90.00
#
_symmetry.space_group_name_H-M   'P 1'
#
loop_
_entity.id
_entity.type
_entity.pdbx_description
1 polymer ?
#
loop_
_entity_poly.entity_id
_entity_poly.type
_entity_poly.pdbx_seq_one_letter_code
_entity_poly.pdbx_strand_id
1 'polypeptide(L)'
;MRRSTAGFSLVEVMVALLVTCFGVLGMLAMQGRTISYAQDTILRSNAAELADELMEMMRTDIYSTQDGSAAQVVPPASWGYYKAASVSFPTAPSSCASLAALTASQRLACWAQRVNQALPGASELASEFYVCRTNGTSKCSNSGSAIEIQLAWRVKAGECLDANATGDNTICRYVLREEP
;
A
#
# COMPACT_ATOMS: atom_id res chain seq x y z
N MET A 1 61.46 -29.94 -21.68
CA MET A 1 60.47 -28.93 -22.12
C MET A 1 60.39 -27.81 -21.08
N ARG A 2 60.96 -26.62 -21.35
CA ARG A 2 60.82 -25.45 -20.46
C ARG A 2 59.65 -24.61 -20.98
N ARG A 3 58.58 -24.49 -20.20
CA ARG A 3 57.49 -23.53 -20.44
C ARG A 3 58.05 -22.12 -20.18
N SER A 4 57.99 -21.24 -21.18
CA SER A 4 58.23 -19.82 -20.98
C SER A 4 56.99 -19.20 -20.33
N THR A 5 57.12 -18.79 -19.08
CA THR A 5 56.11 -17.96 -18.42
C THR A 5 56.20 -16.56 -19.04
N ALA A 6 55.29 -16.22 -19.95
CA ALA A 6 55.16 -14.86 -20.43
C ALA A 6 54.49 -14.03 -19.32
N GLY A 7 55.20 -13.02 -18.81
CA GLY A 7 54.65 -12.08 -17.84
C GLY A 7 53.61 -11.17 -18.47
N PHE A 8 52.60 -10.78 -17.70
CA PHE A 8 51.56 -9.82 -18.13
C PHE A 8 52.18 -8.50 -18.58
N SER A 9 51.78 -8.01 -19.76
CA SER A 9 52.14 -6.67 -20.21
C SER A 9 51.39 -5.61 -19.39
N LEU A 10 52.04 -4.50 -19.03
CA LEU A 10 51.43 -3.41 -18.26
C LEU A 10 50.18 -2.82 -18.96
N VAL A 11 50.18 -2.85 -20.30
CA VAL A 11 49.04 -2.42 -21.13
C VAL A 11 47.84 -3.36 -20.96
N GLU A 12 48.07 -4.66 -20.82
CA GLU A 12 47.00 -5.66 -20.69
C GLU A 12 46.24 -5.51 -19.37
N VAL A 13 46.97 -5.22 -18.28
CA VAL A 13 46.35 -4.94 -16.97
C VAL A 13 45.57 -3.62 -17.00
N MET A 14 46.09 -2.57 -17.66
CA MET A 14 45.37 -1.30 -17.80
C MET A 14 44.07 -1.44 -18.60
N VAL A 15 44.08 -2.22 -19.68
CA VAL A 15 42.88 -2.49 -20.47
C VAL A 15 41.89 -3.34 -19.68
N ALA A 16 42.36 -4.37 -18.96
CA ALA A 16 41.50 -5.20 -18.10
C ALA A 16 40.82 -4.37 -17.00
N LEU A 17 41.56 -3.45 -16.36
CA LEU A 17 41.00 -2.52 -15.38
C LEU A 17 39.97 -1.58 -16.01
N LEU A 18 40.24 -1.01 -17.19
CA LEU A 18 39.30 -0.15 -17.91
C LEU A 18 37.98 -0.86 -18.24
N VAL A 19 38.06 -2.08 -18.80
CA VAL A 19 36.88 -2.89 -19.13
C VAL A 19 36.10 -3.25 -17.86
N THR A 20 36.79 -3.58 -16.77
CA THR A 20 36.16 -3.87 -15.47
C THR A 20 35.44 -2.66 -14.91
N CYS A 21 36.05 -1.47 -14.96
CA CYS A 21 35.42 -0.22 -14.53
C CYS A 21 34.14 0.07 -15.31
N PHE A 22 34.16 -0.05 -16.65
CA PHE A 22 32.96 0.12 -17.46
C PHE A 22 31.89 -0.94 -17.17
N GLY A 23 32.29 -2.20 -16.94
CA GLY A 23 31.38 -3.28 -16.56
C GLY A 23 30.65 -3.00 -15.24
N VAL A 24 31.38 -2.55 -14.21
CA VAL A 24 30.80 -2.21 -12.89
C VAL A 24 29.87 -0.99 -13.00
N LEU A 25 30.28 0.06 -13.72
CA LEU A 25 29.43 1.25 -13.93
C LEU A 25 28.14 0.89 -14.69
N GLY A 26 28.22 0.03 -15.70
CA GLY A 26 27.06 -0.47 -16.44
C GLY A 26 26.09 -1.25 -15.55
N MET A 27 26.62 -2.13 -14.69
CA MET A 27 25.81 -2.88 -13.73
C MET A 27 25.12 -1.97 -12.71
N LEU A 28 25.84 -0.99 -12.14
CA LEU A 28 25.28 -0.04 -11.18
C LEU A 28 24.17 0.82 -11.80
N ALA A 29 24.33 1.26 -13.05
CA ALA A 29 23.32 2.03 -13.77
C ALA A 29 22.01 1.24 -13.98
N MET A 30 22.10 -0.06 -14.26
CA MET A 30 20.93 -0.93 -14.43
C MET A 30 20.26 -1.26 -13.09
N GLN A 31 21.05 -1.54 -12.05
CA GLN A 31 20.52 -1.81 -10.70
C GLN A 31 19.80 -0.58 -10.13
N GLY A 32 20.31 0.64 -10.37
CA GLY A 32 19.68 1.88 -9.92
C GLY A 32 18.25 2.08 -10.43
N ARG A 33 17.99 1.76 -11.71
CA ARG A 33 16.63 1.86 -12.29
C ARG A 33 15.69 0.79 -11.72
N THR A 34 16.20 -0.41 -11.50
CA THR A 34 15.42 -1.54 -10.96
C THR A 34 14.91 -1.26 -9.54
N ILE A 35 15.70 -0.56 -8.72
CA ILE A 35 15.33 -0.22 -7.34
C ILE A 35 14.07 0.67 -7.27
N SER A 36 13.93 1.64 -8.17
CA SER A 36 12.75 2.53 -8.17
C SER A 36 11.45 1.78 -8.46
N TYR A 37 11.45 0.88 -9.45
CA TYR A 37 10.27 0.07 -9.79
C TYR A 37 9.91 -0.95 -8.70
N ALA A 38 10.92 -1.50 -8.02
CA ALA A 38 10.71 -2.41 -6.91
C ALA A 38 10.03 -1.71 -5.71
N GLN A 39 10.38 -0.45 -5.44
CA GLN A 39 9.80 0.31 -4.32
C GLN A 39 8.31 0.59 -4.52
N ASP A 40 7.88 1.02 -5.70
CA ASP A 40 6.45 1.27 -5.96
C ASP A 40 5.61 -0.01 -5.82
N THR A 41 6.13 -1.12 -6.36
CA THR A 41 5.47 -2.44 -6.24
C THR A 41 5.28 -2.84 -4.77
N ILE A 42 6.29 -2.61 -3.93
CA ILE A 42 6.22 -2.88 -2.49
C ILE A 42 5.16 -2.00 -1.82
N LEU A 43 5.13 -0.69 -2.11
CA LEU A 43 4.15 0.21 -1.51
C LEU A 43 2.71 -0.16 -1.86
N ARG A 44 2.47 -0.53 -3.13
CA ARG A 44 1.17 -0.98 -3.59
C ARG A 44 0.77 -2.33 -2.98
N SER A 45 1.74 -3.24 -2.79
CA SER A 45 1.52 -4.50 -2.07
C SER A 45 1.17 -4.26 -0.61
N ASN A 46 1.87 -3.36 0.08
CA ASN A 46 1.56 -2.98 1.45
C ASN A 46 0.16 -2.35 1.55
N ALA A 47 -0.21 -1.49 0.59
CA ALA A 47 -1.54 -0.88 0.55
C ALA A 47 -2.64 -1.93 0.35
N ALA A 48 -2.39 -2.95 -0.48
CA ALA A 48 -3.31 -4.07 -0.66
C ALA A 48 -3.47 -4.88 0.63
N GLU A 49 -2.37 -5.29 1.27
CA GLU A 49 -2.40 -6.01 2.55
C GLU A 49 -3.13 -5.23 3.64
N LEU A 50 -2.89 -3.91 3.74
CA LEU A 50 -3.59 -3.05 4.69
C LEU A 50 -5.09 -2.92 4.40
N ALA A 51 -5.48 -2.89 3.13
CA ALA A 51 -6.89 -2.85 2.75
C ALA A 51 -7.59 -4.18 3.08
N ASP A 52 -6.94 -5.31 2.78
CA ASP A 52 -7.43 -6.65 3.07
C ASP A 52 -7.55 -6.88 4.58
N GLU A 53 -6.58 -6.42 5.37
CA GLU A 53 -6.65 -6.47 6.83
C GLU A 53 -7.86 -5.71 7.37
N LEU A 54 -8.15 -4.52 6.83
CA LEU A 54 -9.33 -3.75 7.24
C LEU A 54 -10.63 -4.45 6.81
N MET A 55 -10.68 -5.00 5.60
CA MET A 55 -11.82 -5.82 5.16
C MET A 55 -12.05 -7.00 6.07
N GLU A 56 -11.00 -7.72 6.47
CA GLU A 56 -11.13 -8.90 7.31
C GLU A 56 -11.56 -8.55 8.74
N MET A 57 -11.05 -7.44 9.30
CA MET A 57 -11.55 -6.89 10.57
C MET A 57 -13.04 -6.55 10.50
N MET A 58 -13.46 -5.93 9.40
CA MET A 58 -14.87 -5.64 9.14
C MET A 58 -15.68 -6.94 9.05
N ARG A 59 -15.27 -7.89 8.21
CA ARG A 59 -15.95 -9.19 8.07
C ARG A 59 -16.14 -9.88 9.42
N THR A 60 -15.06 -10.01 10.19
CA THR A 60 -15.08 -10.64 11.53
C THR A 60 -16.11 -9.98 12.45
N ASP A 61 -16.15 -8.64 12.47
CA ASP A 61 -17.11 -7.90 13.30
C ASP A 61 -18.55 -8.07 12.81
N ILE A 62 -18.78 -8.13 11.49
CA ILE A 62 -20.13 -8.36 10.95
C ILE A 62 -20.61 -9.75 11.35
N TYR A 63 -19.78 -10.79 11.19
CA TYR A 63 -20.15 -12.15 11.61
C TYR A 63 -20.38 -12.26 13.12
N SER A 64 -19.73 -11.44 13.94
CA SER A 64 -19.95 -11.41 15.40
C SER A 64 -21.27 -10.74 15.81
N THR A 65 -21.82 -9.87 14.95
CA THR A 65 -23.00 -9.05 15.23
C THR A 65 -24.27 -9.55 14.56
N GLN A 66 -24.16 -10.35 13.50
CA GLN A 66 -25.30 -10.96 12.82
C GLN A 66 -25.54 -12.38 13.32
N ASP A 67 -26.80 -12.69 13.61
CA ASP A 67 -27.24 -14.06 13.90
C ASP A 67 -26.97 -14.93 12.66
N GLY A 68 -26.39 -16.12 12.87
CA GLY A 68 -25.96 -17.04 11.80
C GLY A 68 -27.09 -17.59 10.92
N SER A 69 -28.32 -17.10 11.12
CA SER A 69 -29.53 -17.39 10.34
C SER A 69 -29.75 -16.42 9.17
N ALA A 70 -28.96 -15.33 9.06
CA ALA A 70 -29.11 -14.35 7.99
C ALA A 70 -28.70 -14.94 6.62
N ALA A 71 -29.62 -14.89 5.65
CA ALA A 71 -29.38 -15.36 4.28
C ALA A 71 -28.32 -14.54 3.51
N GLN A 72 -28.05 -13.31 3.96
CA GLN A 72 -27.01 -12.44 3.41
C GLN A 72 -26.37 -11.60 4.52
N VAL A 73 -25.04 -11.54 4.52
CA VAL A 73 -24.25 -10.71 5.41
C VAL A 73 -24.21 -9.29 4.85
N VAL A 74 -25.13 -8.44 5.34
CA VAL A 74 -25.18 -7.04 4.90
C VAL A 74 -24.47 -6.17 5.94
N PRO A 75 -23.46 -5.37 5.57
CA PRO A 75 -22.82 -4.46 6.50
C PRO A 75 -23.83 -3.40 6.97
N PRO A 76 -23.74 -2.89 8.21
CA PRO A 76 -24.72 -1.95 8.75
C PRO A 76 -24.71 -0.60 7.99
N ALA A 77 -25.82 0.14 8.03
CA ALA A 77 -25.92 1.45 7.37
C ALA A 77 -25.00 2.49 8.02
N SER A 78 -24.81 2.42 9.33
CA SER A 78 -23.88 3.23 10.10
C SER A 78 -22.90 2.34 10.85
N TRP A 79 -21.60 2.62 10.72
CA TRP A 79 -20.58 1.81 11.35
C TRP A 79 -19.33 2.61 11.71
N GLY A 80 -18.66 2.23 12.80
CA GLY A 80 -17.44 2.90 13.27
C GLY A 80 -16.23 2.75 12.35
N TYR A 81 -16.26 1.81 11.40
CA TYR A 81 -15.22 1.70 10.36
C TYR A 81 -15.43 2.65 9.19
N TYR A 82 -16.63 3.21 9.01
CA TYR A 82 -16.86 4.12 7.90
C TYR A 82 -16.19 5.46 8.14
N LYS A 83 -15.53 5.92 7.08
CA LYS A 83 -14.83 7.19 7.03
C LYS A 83 -15.12 7.82 5.68
N ALA A 84 -15.78 8.96 5.69
CA ALA A 84 -15.95 9.75 4.47
C ALA A 84 -14.61 10.37 4.02
N ALA A 85 -14.51 10.66 2.73
CA ALA A 85 -13.43 11.49 2.21
C ALA A 85 -13.39 12.84 2.93
N SER A 86 -12.20 13.42 3.09
CA SER A 86 -11.97 14.70 3.80
C SER A 86 -12.31 14.71 5.29
N VAL A 87 -12.83 13.64 5.88
CA VAL A 87 -13.03 13.51 7.33
C VAL A 87 -11.77 12.89 7.95
N SER A 88 -11.32 13.44 9.08
CA SER A 88 -10.18 12.91 9.83
C SER A 88 -10.45 11.50 10.37
N PHE A 89 -9.41 10.70 10.51
CA PHE A 89 -9.51 9.44 11.25
C PHE A 89 -9.94 9.67 12.70
N PRO A 90 -10.64 8.70 13.31
CA PRO A 90 -10.94 8.73 14.74
C PRO A 90 -9.64 8.77 15.57
N THR A 91 -9.73 9.32 16.78
CA THR A 91 -8.60 9.40 17.71
C THR A 91 -8.15 7.99 18.12
N ALA A 92 -6.84 7.74 18.01
CA ALA A 92 -6.25 6.47 18.42
C ALA A 92 -6.41 6.23 19.94
N PRO A 93 -6.69 4.98 20.37
CA PRO A 93 -6.70 4.61 21.78
C PRO A 93 -5.28 4.67 22.37
N SER A 94 -5.18 4.50 23.69
CA SER A 94 -3.89 4.49 24.40
C SER A 94 -2.97 3.31 24.00
N SER A 95 -3.54 2.22 23.49
CA SER A 95 -2.80 1.06 23.00
C SER A 95 -3.56 0.35 21.88
N CYS A 96 -2.82 -0.08 20.87
CA CYS A 96 -3.29 -0.91 19.75
C CYS A 96 -2.76 -2.35 19.81
N ALA A 97 -2.29 -2.80 20.99
CA ALA A 97 -1.73 -4.14 21.17
C ALA A 97 -2.78 -5.26 21.13
N SER A 98 -4.03 -4.96 21.48
CA SER A 98 -5.16 -5.89 21.40
C SER A 98 -6.37 -5.18 20.83
N LEU A 99 -6.95 -5.74 19.77
CA LEU A 99 -8.12 -5.19 19.09
C LEU A 99 -9.44 -5.76 19.64
N ALA A 100 -9.40 -6.84 20.43
CA ALA A 100 -10.60 -7.58 20.82
C ALA A 100 -11.61 -6.74 21.62
N ALA A 101 -11.15 -5.90 22.55
CA ALA A 101 -12.01 -5.05 23.38
C ALA A 101 -12.28 -3.66 22.80
N LEU A 102 -11.69 -3.33 21.64
CA LEU A 102 -11.83 -2.02 21.02
C LEU A 102 -13.14 -1.91 20.25
N THR A 103 -13.68 -0.71 20.19
CA THR A 103 -14.78 -0.38 19.28
C THR A 103 -14.31 -0.34 17.83
N ALA A 104 -15.22 -0.48 16.87
CA ALA A 104 -14.91 -0.38 15.44
C ALA A 104 -14.13 0.90 15.06
N SER A 105 -14.49 2.05 15.64
CA SER A 105 -13.77 3.31 15.38
C SER A 105 -12.36 3.33 15.99
N GLN A 106 -12.16 2.72 17.15
CA GLN A 106 -10.82 2.58 17.74
C GLN A 106 -9.94 1.61 16.94
N ARG A 107 -10.52 0.52 16.42
CA ARG A 107 -9.82 -0.40 15.51
C ARG A 107 -9.42 0.31 14.22
N LEU A 108 -10.31 1.11 13.63
CA LEU A 108 -10.00 1.95 12.48
C LEU A 108 -8.87 2.94 12.79
N ALA A 109 -8.85 3.53 13.99
CA ALA A 109 -7.77 4.44 14.40
C ALA A 109 -6.42 3.71 14.53
N CYS A 110 -6.41 2.52 15.11
CA CYS A 110 -5.22 1.66 15.20
C CYS A 110 -4.71 1.25 13.82
N TRP A 111 -5.62 0.88 12.93
CA TRP A 111 -5.32 0.60 11.54
C TRP A 111 -4.69 1.83 10.84
N ALA A 112 -5.27 3.02 11.03
CA ALA A 112 -4.73 4.25 10.47
C ALA A 112 -3.31 4.57 10.98
N GLN A 113 -2.99 4.23 12.23
CA GLN A 113 -1.61 4.34 12.74
C GLN A 113 -0.65 3.39 12.01
N ARG A 114 -1.05 2.15 11.74
CA ARG A 114 -0.24 1.20 10.96
C ARG A 114 -0.07 1.66 9.51
N VAL A 115 -1.13 2.16 8.89
CA VAL A 115 -1.08 2.78 7.55
C VAL A 115 -0.06 3.92 7.51
N ASN A 116 -0.07 4.81 8.50
CA ASN A 116 0.88 5.93 8.58
C ASN A 116 2.35 5.48 8.77
N GLN A 117 2.58 4.29 9.32
CA GLN A 117 3.92 3.72 9.46
C GLN A 117 4.38 2.99 8.20
N ALA A 118 3.46 2.35 7.49
CA ALA A 118 3.75 1.53 6.31
C ALA A 118 3.80 2.32 5.00
N LEU A 119 3.04 3.43 4.91
CA LEU A 119 2.91 4.22 3.70
C LEU A 119 3.50 5.63 3.87
N PRO A 120 4.43 6.04 2.99
CA PRO A 120 5.09 7.34 3.09
C PRO A 120 4.10 8.49 2.82
N GLY A 121 4.08 9.48 3.71
CA GLY A 121 3.25 10.67 3.57
C GLY A 121 1.75 10.44 3.76
N ALA A 122 1.32 9.25 4.19
CA ALA A 122 -0.09 8.93 4.41
C ALA A 122 -0.76 9.83 5.47
N SER A 123 -0.03 10.29 6.48
CA SER A 123 -0.56 11.18 7.54
C SER A 123 -1.09 12.50 6.99
N GLU A 124 -0.44 13.04 5.96
CA GLU A 124 -0.81 14.30 5.30
C GLU A 124 -1.92 14.11 4.26
N LEU A 125 -2.23 12.86 3.93
CA LEU A 125 -3.19 12.48 2.90
C LEU A 125 -4.49 11.96 3.50
N ALA A 126 -4.76 12.18 4.79
CA ALA A 126 -5.97 11.69 5.47
C ALA A 126 -7.28 12.06 4.72
N SER A 127 -7.32 13.15 3.96
CA SER A 127 -8.46 13.54 3.13
C SER A 127 -8.71 12.64 1.92
N GLU A 128 -7.67 11.97 1.42
CA GLU A 128 -7.72 11.05 0.28
C GLU A 128 -8.21 9.65 0.68
N PHE A 129 -8.18 9.31 1.97
CA PHE A 129 -8.67 8.03 2.45
C PHE A 129 -10.19 8.03 2.57
N TYR A 130 -10.84 6.93 2.25
CA TYR A 130 -12.23 6.70 2.60
C TYR A 130 -12.53 5.22 2.78
N VAL A 131 -13.54 4.94 3.59
CA VAL A 131 -14.09 3.60 3.85
C VAL A 131 -15.60 3.75 3.86
N CYS A 132 -16.28 3.15 2.90
CA CYS A 132 -17.70 3.40 2.68
C CYS A 132 -18.40 2.24 2.01
N ARG A 133 -19.74 2.21 2.09
CA ARG A 133 -20.56 1.29 1.31
C ARG A 133 -20.75 1.77 -0.12
N THR A 134 -20.78 0.83 -1.05
CA THR A 134 -21.08 1.08 -2.45
C THR A 134 -22.00 0.00 -3.03
N ASN A 135 -22.80 0.41 -4.01
CA ASN A 135 -23.60 -0.46 -4.86
C ASN A 135 -22.83 -0.91 -6.12
N GLY A 136 -21.54 -0.60 -6.21
CA GLY A 136 -20.67 -0.94 -7.34
C GLY A 136 -20.73 0.04 -8.52
N THR A 137 -21.68 0.97 -8.56
CA THR A 137 -21.84 1.93 -9.67
C THR A 137 -21.27 3.31 -9.37
N SER A 138 -21.29 3.75 -8.11
CA SER A 138 -20.72 5.04 -7.70
C SER A 138 -19.81 4.91 -6.49
N LYS A 139 -18.80 5.79 -6.41
CA LYS A 139 -17.94 5.93 -5.21
C LYS A 139 -18.82 6.26 -4.01
N CYS A 140 -18.68 5.50 -2.93
CA CYS A 140 -19.38 5.72 -1.66
C CYS A 140 -20.88 6.04 -1.78
N SER A 141 -21.66 5.18 -2.46
CA SER A 141 -23.11 5.37 -2.62
C SER A 141 -23.89 5.26 -1.30
N ASN A 142 -23.25 4.87 -0.19
CA ASN A 142 -23.86 4.60 1.11
C ASN A 142 -25.02 3.59 1.04
N SER A 143 -25.02 2.76 0.01
CA SER A 143 -26.04 1.77 -0.33
C SER A 143 -25.34 0.53 -0.91
N GLY A 144 -26.00 -0.62 -0.92
CA GLY A 144 -25.42 -1.88 -1.41
C GLY A 144 -24.65 -2.66 -0.35
N SER A 145 -24.27 -3.90 -0.68
CA SER A 145 -23.53 -4.83 0.18
C SER A 145 -22.03 -4.59 0.15
N ALA A 146 -21.47 -4.09 -0.96
CA ALA A 146 -20.03 -3.95 -1.13
C ALA A 146 -19.45 -2.82 -0.28
N ILE A 147 -18.23 -3.05 0.20
CA ILE A 147 -17.39 -2.06 0.87
C ILE A 147 -16.31 -1.60 -0.11
N GLU A 148 -16.08 -0.29 -0.15
CA GLU A 148 -14.98 0.32 -0.88
C GLU A 148 -14.02 1.02 0.09
N ILE A 149 -12.74 0.70 -0.04
CA ILE A 149 -11.64 1.24 0.75
C ILE A 149 -10.66 1.90 -0.21
N GLN A 150 -10.36 3.18 0.00
CA GLN A 150 -9.28 3.87 -0.70
C GLN A 150 -8.15 4.24 0.25
N LEU A 151 -6.93 3.84 -0.11
CA LEU A 151 -5.69 4.24 0.52
C LEU A 151 -4.92 5.17 -0.40
N ALA A 152 -4.12 6.06 0.19
CA ALA A 152 -3.26 6.97 -0.56
C ALA A 152 -1.88 7.13 0.07
N TRP A 153 -0.85 7.28 -0.76
CA TRP A 153 0.53 7.53 -0.32
C TRP A 153 1.25 8.45 -1.29
N ARG A 154 2.36 9.03 -0.84
CA ARG A 154 3.18 9.90 -1.68
C ARG A 154 4.28 9.11 -2.39
N VAL A 155 4.50 9.44 -3.66
CA VAL A 155 5.60 8.98 -4.49
C VAL A 155 6.24 10.16 -5.21
N LYS A 156 7.40 9.97 -5.85
CA LYS A 156 7.93 11.03 -6.73
C LYS A 156 7.04 11.16 -7.96
N ALA A 157 7.02 12.36 -8.53
CA ALA A 157 6.24 12.64 -9.72
C ALA A 157 6.60 11.66 -10.85
N GLY A 158 5.59 10.95 -11.37
CA GLY A 158 5.75 9.98 -12.46
C GLY A 158 6.16 8.56 -12.05
N GLU A 159 6.34 8.28 -10.76
CA GLU A 159 6.57 6.91 -10.27
C GLU A 159 5.25 6.16 -10.00
N CYS A 160 4.12 6.86 -9.98
CA CYS A 160 2.83 6.25 -9.72
C CYS A 160 2.32 5.43 -10.92
N LEU A 161 2.04 4.14 -10.72
CA LEU A 161 1.50 3.25 -11.73
C LEU A 161 -0.04 3.28 -11.86
N ASP A 162 -0.72 4.27 -11.27
CA ASP A 162 -2.17 4.40 -11.36
C ASP A 162 -2.60 5.08 -12.67
N ALA A 163 -3.14 4.29 -13.60
CA ALA A 163 -3.62 4.78 -14.90
C ALA A 163 -4.82 5.75 -14.78
N ASN A 164 -5.49 5.77 -13.62
CA ASN A 164 -6.62 6.66 -13.34
C ASN A 164 -6.22 7.82 -12.40
N ALA A 165 -4.93 8.05 -12.16
CA ALA A 165 -4.47 9.17 -11.35
C ALA A 165 -4.95 10.50 -11.96
N THR A 166 -5.93 11.12 -11.31
CA THR A 166 -6.39 12.48 -11.64
C THR A 166 -5.89 13.45 -10.58
N GLY A 167 -5.24 14.54 -11.00
CA GLY A 167 -4.76 15.59 -10.10
C GLY A 167 -3.25 15.54 -9.85
N ASP A 168 -2.85 15.49 -8.59
CA ASP A 168 -1.44 15.54 -8.17
C ASP A 168 -0.70 14.23 -8.50
N ASN A 169 0.26 14.31 -9.42
CA ASN A 169 1.09 13.19 -9.87
C ASN A 169 2.08 12.65 -8.82
N THR A 170 2.08 13.23 -7.61
CA THR A 170 2.86 12.74 -6.46
C THR A 170 2.02 11.89 -5.51
N ILE A 171 0.72 11.71 -5.77
CA ILE A 171 -0.18 10.92 -4.93
C ILE A 171 -0.62 9.66 -5.68
N CYS A 172 -0.27 8.50 -5.12
CA CYS A 172 -0.82 7.23 -5.54
C CYS A 172 -2.04 6.83 -4.72
N ARG A 173 -2.97 6.13 -5.37
CA ARG A 173 -4.18 5.60 -4.74
C ARG A 173 -4.29 4.11 -5.00
N TYR A 174 -4.81 3.39 -4.01
CA TYR A 174 -5.23 2.01 -4.13
C TYR A 174 -6.68 1.90 -3.69
N VAL A 175 -7.52 1.29 -4.51
CA VAL A 175 -8.94 1.09 -4.22
C VAL A 175 -9.22 -0.40 -4.18
N LEU A 176 -9.69 -0.87 -3.03
CA LEU A 176 -10.25 -2.20 -2.86
C LEU A 176 -11.77 -2.08 -2.85
N ARG A 177 -12.46 -2.90 -3.64
CA ARG A 177 -13.91 -3.02 -3.62
C ARG A 177 -14.28 -4.48 -3.55
N GLU A 178 -14.89 -4.88 -2.44
CA GLU A 178 -15.30 -6.26 -2.21
C GLU A 178 -16.65 -6.33 -1.49
N GLU A 179 -17.35 -7.44 -1.69
CA GLU A 179 -18.48 -7.80 -0.83
C GLU A 179 -17.93 -8.43 0.47
N PRO A 180 -18.42 -8.00 1.65
CA PRO A 180 -18.02 -8.56 2.93
C PRO A 180 -18.48 -10.01 3.09
#